data_AF-A0A8T0HLQ3-F1
#
_entry.id   AF-A0A8T0HLQ3-F1
#
_cell.length_a   1.000
_cell.length_b   1.000
_cell.length_c   1.000
_cell.angle_alpha   90.00
_cell.angle_beta   90.00
_cell.angle_gamma   90.00
#
_symmetry.space_group_name_H-M   'P 1'
#
loop_
_entity.id
_entity.type
_entity.pdbx_description
1 polymer ?
#
loop_
_entity_poly.entity_id
_entity_poly.type
_entity_poly.pdbx_seq_one_letter_code
_entity_poly.pdbx_strand_id
1 'polypeptide(L)'
;MVGCLASVERPDVFKKLILLAPSPRYLNDVGYYGGFDQKDLDQLYGDMKSNFKSWVTGFGPLAVGSDLESSAVQEFSRTFYSMRPDIALSVCKTIFQSDLRATVPLVTVSVHLLQTRNDMAVPFDVANYLLHNLGGWASMDVLNTEGHLPHLSHPNVADCWIGKPGVEV
;
A
#
# COMPACT_ATOMS: atom_id res chain seq x y z
N MET A 1 3.95 5.44 2.87
CA MET A 1 4.32 6.25 4.07
C MET A 1 5.65 6.99 3.98
N VAL A 2 6.63 6.57 3.17
CA VAL A 2 7.94 7.29 3.06
C VAL A 2 7.77 8.78 2.73
N GLY A 3 6.87 9.13 1.79
CA GLY A 3 6.55 10.53 1.48
C GLY A 3 5.97 11.31 2.68
N CYS A 4 5.19 10.66 3.55
CA CYS A 4 4.67 11.26 4.78
C CYS A 4 5.80 11.56 5.77
N LEU A 5 6.74 10.63 5.96
CA LEU A 5 7.92 10.86 6.80
C LEU A 5 8.74 12.03 6.27
N ALA A 6 8.98 12.07 4.96
CA ALA A 6 9.70 13.17 4.32
C ALA A 6 8.97 14.52 4.45
N SER A 7 7.63 14.54 4.37
CA SER A 7 6.85 15.76 4.49
C SER A 7 6.76 16.29 5.92
N VAL A 8 6.97 15.44 6.93
CA VAL A 8 7.11 15.90 8.33
C VAL A 8 8.41 16.68 8.49
N GLU A 9 9.50 16.18 7.90
CA GLU A 9 10.82 16.82 7.99
C GLU A 9 10.93 18.08 7.12
N ARG A 10 10.35 18.05 5.92
CA ARG A 10 10.45 19.14 4.92
C ARG A 10 9.09 19.43 4.28
N PRO A 11 8.11 19.95 5.04
CA PRO A 11 6.78 20.21 4.51
C PRO A 11 6.79 21.23 3.36
N ASP A 12 7.78 22.13 3.33
CA ASP A 12 7.94 23.19 2.34
C ASP A 12 8.17 22.70 0.91
N VAL A 13 8.67 21.46 0.72
CA VAL A 13 8.93 20.89 -0.62
C VAL A 13 7.75 20.09 -1.17
N PHE A 14 6.67 19.94 -0.40
CA PHE A 14 5.48 19.19 -0.81
C PHE A 14 4.27 20.12 -0.92
N LYS A 15 3.75 20.30 -2.14
CA LYS A 15 2.46 20.96 -2.36
C LYS A 15 1.30 20.09 -1.84
N LYS A 16 1.38 18.78 -2.08
CA LYS A 16 0.42 17.76 -1.64
C LYS A 16 1.03 16.36 -1.69
N LEU A 17 0.42 15.41 -0.99
CA LEU A 17 0.70 13.97 -1.12
C LEU A 17 -0.51 13.26 -1.74
N ILE A 18 -0.26 12.41 -2.73
CA ILE A 18 -1.26 11.46 -3.25
C ILE A 18 -0.80 10.08 -2.83
N LEU A 19 -1.59 9.40 -2.00
CA LEU A 19 -1.26 8.11 -1.44
C LEU A 19 -2.16 7.04 -2.03
N LEU A 20 -1.58 6.10 -2.78
CA LEU A 20 -2.29 4.97 -3.37
C LEU A 20 -2.13 3.73 -2.49
N ALA A 21 -3.25 3.13 -2.07
CA ALA A 21 -3.30 1.99 -1.16
C ALA A 21 -2.36 2.13 0.07
N PRO A 22 -2.41 3.26 0.82
CA PRO A 22 -1.50 3.46 1.94
C PRO A 22 -1.91 2.68 3.19
N SER A 23 -0.94 2.18 3.93
CA SER A 23 -1.12 1.72 5.30
C SER A 23 -0.05 2.30 6.23
N PRO A 24 -0.41 2.84 7.41
CA PRO A 24 0.54 3.24 8.43
C PRO A 24 1.00 2.07 9.29
N ARG A 25 0.28 0.93 9.27
CA ARG A 25 0.59 -0.29 10.03
C ARG A 25 -0.23 -1.46 9.47
N TYR A 26 0.41 -2.59 9.18
CA TYR A 26 -0.30 -3.77 8.66
C TYR A 26 -0.78 -4.71 9.78
N LEU A 27 -0.06 -4.75 10.90
CA LEU A 27 -0.44 -5.58 12.03
C LEU A 27 -1.66 -5.02 12.76
N ASN A 28 -2.59 -5.92 13.06
CA ASN A 28 -3.68 -5.68 14.00
C ASN A 28 -3.13 -5.30 15.38
N ASP A 29 -3.91 -4.50 16.11
CA ASP A 29 -3.62 -4.06 17.47
C ASP A 29 -4.94 -3.72 18.19
N VAL A 30 -4.88 -3.46 19.50
CA VAL A 30 -6.05 -3.09 20.29
C VAL A 30 -6.67 -1.81 19.72
N GLY A 31 -7.91 -1.90 19.23
CA GLY A 31 -8.62 -0.78 18.61
C GLY A 31 -8.11 -0.39 17.22
N TYR A 32 -7.30 -1.23 16.57
CA TYR A 32 -6.76 -0.97 15.24
C TYR A 32 -6.77 -2.24 14.38
N TYR A 33 -7.51 -2.20 13.27
CA TYR A 33 -7.53 -3.29 12.29
C TYR A 33 -6.64 -2.95 11.10
N GLY A 34 -5.45 -3.55 11.06
CA GLY A 34 -4.45 -3.36 10.00
C GLY A 34 -4.53 -4.38 8.87
N GLY A 35 -5.19 -5.52 9.12
CA GLY A 35 -5.45 -6.58 8.14
C GLY A 35 -4.69 -7.87 8.38
N PHE A 36 -3.65 -7.88 9.22
CA PHE A 36 -2.84 -9.06 9.49
C PHE A 36 -2.64 -9.33 10.98
N ASP A 37 -2.73 -10.58 11.39
CA ASP A 37 -2.18 -11.02 12.66
C ASP A 37 -0.69 -11.38 12.50
N GLN A 38 0.07 -11.37 13.59
CA GLN A 38 1.50 -11.74 13.56
C GLN A 38 1.73 -13.14 12.99
N LYS A 39 0.84 -14.09 13.28
CA LYS A 39 0.90 -15.46 12.75
C LYS A 39 0.83 -15.51 11.22
N ASP A 40 0.04 -14.62 10.60
CA ASP A 40 -0.16 -14.59 9.16
C ASP A 40 1.12 -14.07 8.47
N LEU A 41 1.73 -13.05 9.08
CA LEU A 41 3.01 -12.53 8.62
C LEU A 41 4.16 -13.51 8.82
N ASP A 42 4.20 -14.23 9.95
CA ASP A 42 5.21 -15.25 10.21
C ASP A 42 5.13 -16.38 9.17
N GLN A 43 3.91 -16.80 8.80
CA GLN A 43 3.70 -17.74 7.71
C GLN A 43 4.18 -17.17 6.36
N LEU A 44 3.79 -15.93 6.03
CA LEU A 44 4.24 -15.24 4.82
C LEU A 44 5.78 -15.21 4.72
N TYR A 45 6.47 -14.86 5.81
CA TYR A 45 7.94 -14.86 5.85
C TYR A 45 8.54 -16.26 5.71
N GLY A 46 7.90 -17.28 6.30
CA GLY A 46 8.27 -18.69 6.17
C GLY A 46 8.19 -19.16 4.72
N ASP A 47 7.12 -18.80 4.01
CA ASP A 47 6.89 -19.14 2.61
C ASP A 47 7.92 -18.47 1.69
N MET A 48 8.18 -17.17 1.91
CA MET A 48 9.24 -16.44 1.20
C MET A 48 10.61 -17.09 1.38
N LYS A 49 10.93 -17.54 2.61
CA LYS A 49 12.22 -18.14 2.95
C LYS A 49 12.37 -19.56 2.39
N SER A 50 11.29 -20.34 2.41
CA SER A 50 11.32 -21.75 1.98
C SER A 50 11.38 -21.89 0.46
N ASN A 51 10.55 -21.13 -0.27
CA ASN A 51 10.55 -21.12 -1.73
C ASN A 51 10.03 -19.79 -2.27
N PHE A 52 10.94 -18.82 -2.41
CA PHE A 52 10.61 -17.49 -2.92
C PHE A 52 9.88 -17.53 -4.26
N LYS A 53 10.26 -18.43 -5.18
CA LYS A 53 9.62 -18.51 -6.50
C LYS A 53 8.16 -18.94 -6.39
N SER A 54 7.90 -20.00 -5.64
CA SER A 54 6.53 -20.48 -5.40
C SER A 54 5.70 -19.44 -4.65
N TRP A 55 6.32 -18.73 -3.69
CA TRP A 55 5.66 -17.65 -2.98
C TRP A 55 5.23 -16.52 -3.92
N VAL A 56 6.09 -16.07 -4.84
CA VAL A 56 5.71 -15.04 -5.83
C VAL A 56 4.54 -15.49 -6.70
N THR A 57 4.54 -16.74 -7.18
CA THR A 57 3.42 -17.27 -7.99
C THR A 57 2.09 -17.29 -7.23
N GLY A 58 2.11 -17.60 -5.93
CA GLY A 58 0.90 -17.58 -5.10
C GLY A 58 0.47 -16.18 -4.66
N PHE A 59 1.43 -15.33 -4.30
CA PHE A 59 1.18 -13.99 -3.76
C PHE A 59 0.78 -12.99 -4.86
N GLY A 60 1.33 -13.11 -6.07
CA GLY A 60 1.08 -12.17 -7.16
C GLY A 60 -0.40 -11.94 -7.50
N PRO A 61 -1.19 -12.99 -7.81
CA PRO A 61 -2.62 -12.86 -8.09
C PRO A 61 -3.40 -12.20 -6.94
N LEU A 62 -3.08 -12.57 -5.70
CA LEU A 62 -3.74 -12.04 -4.51
C LEU A 62 -3.45 -10.55 -4.32
N ALA A 63 -2.17 -10.15 -4.44
CA ALA A 63 -1.75 -8.76 -4.27
C ALA A 63 -2.27 -7.86 -5.40
N VAL A 64 -2.26 -8.36 -6.64
CA VAL A 64 -2.73 -7.59 -7.81
C VAL A 64 -4.25 -7.58 -7.92
N GLY A 65 -4.95 -8.55 -7.31
CA GLY A 65 -6.40 -8.70 -7.42
C GLY A 65 -6.84 -9.08 -8.83
N SER A 66 -6.09 -9.96 -9.49
CA SER A 66 -6.35 -10.37 -10.88
C SER A 66 -5.90 -11.81 -11.12
N ASP A 67 -6.34 -12.38 -12.25
CA ASP A 67 -5.99 -13.74 -12.65
C ASP A 67 -4.49 -13.88 -12.89
N LEU A 68 -3.97 -15.10 -12.65
CA LEU A 68 -2.55 -15.43 -12.80
C LEU A 68 -1.99 -15.11 -14.20
N GLU A 69 -2.84 -15.27 -15.23
CA GLU A 69 -2.49 -15.03 -16.64
C GLU A 69 -2.59 -13.55 -17.05
N SER A 70 -3.04 -12.66 -16.16
CA SER A 70 -3.11 -11.24 -16.46
C SER A 70 -1.71 -10.65 -16.65
N SER A 71 -1.58 -9.70 -17.58
CA SER A 71 -0.31 -8.99 -17.81
C SER A 71 0.19 -8.27 -16.56
N ALA A 72 -0.73 -7.77 -15.72
CA ALA A 72 -0.40 -7.12 -14.46
C ALA A 72 0.24 -8.08 -13.45
N VAL A 73 -0.30 -9.31 -13.31
CA VAL A 73 0.28 -10.34 -12.43
C VAL A 73 1.62 -10.83 -12.97
N GLN A 74 1.74 -11.02 -14.29
CA GLN A 74 3.00 -11.41 -14.92
C GLN A 74 4.08 -10.34 -14.71
N GLU A 75 3.75 -9.07 -14.89
CA GLU A 75 4.69 -7.95 -14.68
C GLU A 75 5.08 -7.82 -13.20
N PHE A 76 4.10 -7.89 -12.29
CA PHE A 76 4.35 -7.92 -10.85
C PHE A 76 5.32 -9.05 -10.49
N SER A 77 5.04 -10.28 -10.95
CA SER A 77 5.88 -11.46 -10.69
C SER A 77 7.29 -11.26 -11.26
N ARG A 78 7.41 -10.71 -12.47
CA ARG A 78 8.70 -10.41 -13.11
C ARG A 78 9.55 -9.47 -12.26
N THR A 79 8.96 -8.43 -11.67
CA THR A 79 9.68 -7.49 -10.79
C THR A 79 10.09 -8.13 -9.47
N PHE A 80 9.28 -9.03 -8.90
CA PHE A 80 9.68 -9.78 -7.71
C PHE A 80 10.84 -10.76 -8.02
N TYR A 81 10.81 -11.43 -9.17
CA TYR A 81 11.88 -12.34 -9.57
C TYR A 81 13.22 -11.64 -9.86
N SER A 82 13.23 -10.33 -10.11
CA SER A 82 14.48 -9.57 -10.26
C SER A 82 15.10 -9.15 -8.93
N MET A 83 14.39 -9.33 -7.81
CA MET A 83 14.92 -9.09 -6.47
C MET A 83 15.74 -10.27 -5.98
N ARG A 84 16.80 -10.00 -5.21
CA ARG A 84 17.42 -11.04 -4.40
C ARG A 84 16.46 -11.47 -3.29
N PRO A 85 16.21 -12.77 -3.07
CA PRO A 85 15.24 -13.25 -2.09
C PRO A 85 15.49 -12.77 -0.64
N ASP A 86 16.75 -12.66 -0.23
CA ASP A 86 17.14 -12.17 1.09
C ASP A 86 16.80 -10.69 1.30
N ILE A 87 17.02 -9.86 0.27
CA ILE A 87 16.64 -8.45 0.27
C ILE A 87 15.12 -8.31 0.30
N ALA A 88 14.41 -9.06 -0.54
CA ALA A 88 12.95 -9.05 -0.58
C ALA A 88 12.35 -9.40 0.79
N LEU A 89 12.85 -10.46 1.44
CA LEU A 89 12.42 -10.86 2.77
C LEU A 89 12.70 -9.77 3.83
N SER A 90 13.89 -9.17 3.81
CA SER A 90 14.25 -8.11 4.75
C SER A 90 13.37 -6.86 4.60
N VAL A 91 13.11 -6.44 3.35
CA VAL A 91 12.25 -5.30 3.05
C VAL A 91 10.80 -5.60 3.43
N CYS A 92 10.30 -6.79 3.09
CA CYS A 92 8.96 -7.25 3.44
C CYS A 92 8.73 -7.20 4.95
N LYS A 93 9.66 -7.75 5.75
CA LYS A 93 9.61 -7.66 7.22
C LYS A 93 9.61 -6.21 7.70
N THR A 94 10.46 -5.36 7.13
CA THR A 94 10.52 -3.94 7.50
C THR A 94 9.18 -3.24 7.26
N ILE A 95 8.53 -3.50 6.13
CA ILE A 95 7.25 -2.90 5.77
C ILE A 95 6.13 -3.41 6.68
N PHE A 96 5.94 -4.73 6.75
CA PHE A 96 4.81 -5.32 7.46
C PHE A 96 4.91 -5.19 9.00
N GLN A 97 6.13 -5.06 9.53
CA GLN A 97 6.37 -4.83 10.97
C GLN A 97 6.43 -3.34 11.34
N SER A 98 6.33 -2.43 10.37
CA SER A 98 6.37 -1.00 10.68
C SER A 98 5.11 -0.53 11.39
N ASP A 99 5.28 0.44 12.30
CA ASP A 99 4.19 1.19 12.91
C ASP A 99 4.47 2.68 12.78
N LEU A 100 3.76 3.32 11.86
CA LEU A 100 3.88 4.74 11.57
C LEU A 100 2.64 5.51 11.99
N ARG A 101 1.76 4.91 12.82
CA ARG A 101 0.55 5.57 13.32
C ARG A 101 0.87 6.85 14.08
N ALA A 102 1.96 6.87 14.84
CA ALA A 102 2.43 8.07 15.55
C ALA A 102 2.90 9.21 14.61
N THR A 103 3.28 8.89 13.37
CA THR A 103 3.67 9.88 12.35
C THR A 103 2.46 10.52 11.69
N VAL A 104 1.35 9.78 11.54
CA VAL A 104 0.14 10.24 10.83
C VAL A 104 -0.34 11.64 11.28
N PRO A 105 -0.49 11.96 12.58
CA PRO A 105 -0.93 13.29 13.01
C PRO A 105 0.08 14.40 12.79
N LEU A 106 1.35 14.08 12.47
CA LEU A 106 2.40 15.05 12.20
C LEU A 106 2.40 15.52 10.72
N VAL A 107 1.69 14.81 9.84
CA VAL A 107 1.61 15.13 8.42
C VAL A 107 0.67 16.31 8.22
N THR A 108 1.21 17.52 8.03
CA THR A 108 0.44 18.76 7.89
C THR A 108 0.17 19.17 6.44
N VAL A 109 0.91 18.61 5.48
CA VAL A 109 0.68 18.83 4.05
C VAL A 109 -0.66 18.25 3.62
N SER A 110 -1.27 18.83 2.58
CA SER A 110 -2.53 18.32 2.03
C SER A 110 -2.36 16.90 1.51
N VAL A 111 -3.23 15.98 1.91
CA VAL A 111 -3.19 14.57 1.50
C VAL A 111 -4.45 14.19 0.73
N HIS A 112 -4.28 13.43 -0.34
CA HIS A 112 -5.36 12.76 -1.03
C HIS A 112 -5.12 11.25 -1.04
N LEU A 113 -6.06 10.49 -0.50
CA LEU A 113 -6.00 9.03 -0.38
C LEU A 113 -6.74 8.39 -1.56
N LEU A 114 -6.10 7.47 -2.26
CA LEU A 114 -6.71 6.61 -3.27
C LEU A 114 -6.72 5.18 -2.74
N GLN A 115 -7.91 4.68 -2.41
CA GLN A 115 -8.11 3.35 -1.85
C GLN A 115 -8.86 2.48 -2.85
N THR A 116 -8.41 1.26 -3.11
CA THR A 116 -9.21 0.30 -3.89
C THR A 116 -10.30 -0.30 -3.03
N ARG A 117 -11.41 -0.71 -3.66
CA ARG A 117 -12.57 -1.22 -2.93
C ARG A 117 -12.28 -2.53 -2.19
N ASN A 118 -11.49 -3.40 -2.82
CA ASN A 118 -11.02 -4.65 -2.25
C ASN A 118 -9.50 -4.71 -2.37
N ASP A 119 -8.80 -4.53 -1.26
CA ASP A 119 -7.36 -4.69 -1.14
C ASP A 119 -7.08 -5.71 -0.05
N MET A 120 -6.38 -6.80 -0.38
CA MET A 120 -6.04 -7.82 0.61
C MET A 120 -5.10 -7.30 1.70
N ALA A 121 -4.28 -6.29 1.38
CA ALA A 121 -3.23 -5.80 2.25
C ALA A 121 -3.66 -4.55 3.04
N VAL A 122 -4.69 -3.85 2.57
CA VAL A 122 -5.13 -2.58 3.16
C VAL A 122 -6.66 -2.59 3.32
N PRO A 123 -7.15 -3.02 4.50
CA PRO A 123 -8.57 -2.92 4.81
C PRO A 123 -9.10 -1.49 4.69
N PHE A 124 -10.39 -1.35 4.37
CA PHE A 124 -11.01 -0.03 4.23
C PHE A 124 -10.92 0.82 5.51
N ASP A 125 -10.95 0.18 6.69
CA ASP A 125 -10.74 0.81 8.00
C ASP A 125 -9.39 1.53 8.10
N VAL A 126 -8.34 1.06 7.40
CA VAL A 126 -7.03 1.71 7.38
C VAL A 126 -7.08 3.05 6.65
N ALA A 127 -7.78 3.11 5.52
CA ALA A 127 -7.96 4.35 4.77
C ALA A 127 -8.79 5.36 5.57
N ASN A 128 -9.85 4.90 6.25
CA ASN A 128 -10.61 5.73 7.18
C ASN A 128 -9.76 6.22 8.35
N TYR A 129 -8.94 5.34 8.93
CA TYR A 129 -8.02 5.73 10.00
C TYR A 129 -7.11 6.87 9.55
N LEU A 130 -6.48 6.76 8.37
CA LEU A 130 -5.65 7.83 7.83
C LEU A 130 -6.45 9.12 7.61
N LEU A 131 -7.62 9.04 6.98
CA LEU A 131 -8.45 10.22 6.70
C LEU A 131 -8.79 11.02 7.96
N HIS A 132 -9.02 10.35 9.10
CA HIS A 132 -9.40 11.01 10.36
C HIS A 132 -8.22 11.41 11.24
N ASN A 133 -7.03 10.82 11.06
CA ASN A 133 -5.89 11.03 11.95
C ASN A 133 -4.77 11.87 11.34
N LEU A 134 -4.81 12.16 10.04
CA LEU A 134 -3.86 13.07 9.39
C LEU A 134 -3.97 14.47 9.99
N GLY A 135 -2.83 15.13 10.24
CA GLY A 135 -2.79 16.45 10.86
C GLY A 135 -3.20 17.60 9.92
N GLY A 136 -3.02 17.41 8.62
CA GLY A 136 -3.38 18.35 7.57
C GLY A 136 -4.75 18.08 6.95
N TRP A 137 -5.12 18.88 5.94
CA TRP A 137 -6.32 18.60 5.16
C TRP A 137 -6.18 17.26 4.44
N ALA A 138 -7.20 16.41 4.56
CA ALA A 138 -7.23 15.12 3.91
C ALA A 138 -8.56 14.93 3.14
N SER A 139 -8.46 14.24 2.01
CA SER A 139 -9.60 13.75 1.25
C SER A 139 -9.32 12.32 0.79
N MET A 140 -10.36 11.59 0.42
CA MET A 140 -10.26 10.20 0.00
C MET A 140 -11.19 9.92 -1.17
N ASP A 141 -10.69 9.14 -2.11
CA ASP A 141 -11.47 8.57 -3.19
C ASP A 141 -11.32 7.04 -3.23
N VAL A 142 -12.45 6.37 -3.41
CA VAL A 142 -12.50 4.91 -3.48
C VAL A 142 -12.58 4.49 -4.94
N LEU A 143 -11.51 3.86 -5.42
CA LEU A 143 -11.43 3.30 -6.76
C LEU A 143 -12.28 2.03 -6.81
N ASN A 144 -13.19 1.96 -7.79
CA ASN A 144 -14.02 0.78 -8.03
C ASN A 144 -13.22 -0.31 -8.77
N THR A 145 -12.14 -0.76 -8.12
CA THR A 145 -11.18 -1.76 -8.60
C THR A 145 -10.79 -2.67 -7.44
N GLU A 146 -10.16 -3.80 -7.76
CA GLU A 146 -9.60 -4.74 -6.79
C GLU A 146 -8.07 -4.77 -6.88
N GLY A 147 -7.45 -5.18 -5.77
CA GLY A 147 -6.01 -5.33 -5.64
C GLY A 147 -5.28 -4.10 -5.11
N HIS A 148 -4.00 -4.31 -4.79
CA HIS A 148 -3.09 -3.33 -4.19
C HIS A 148 -2.40 -2.44 -5.24
N LEU A 149 -2.37 -2.87 -6.51
CA LEU A 149 -1.68 -2.18 -7.61
C LEU A 149 -2.65 -1.75 -8.73
N PRO A 150 -3.69 -0.94 -8.43
CA PRO A 150 -4.69 -0.56 -9.43
C PRO A 150 -4.11 0.27 -10.58
N HIS A 151 -3.00 0.98 -10.37
CA HIS A 151 -2.29 1.71 -11.41
C HIS A 151 -1.68 0.78 -12.48
N LEU A 152 -1.44 -0.50 -12.13
CA LEU A 152 -0.93 -1.51 -13.04
C LEU A 152 -2.06 -2.37 -13.60
N SER A 153 -3.00 -2.83 -12.77
CA SER A 153 -4.09 -3.72 -13.19
C SER A 153 -5.26 -3.00 -13.85
N HIS A 154 -5.51 -1.75 -13.49
CA HIS A 154 -6.64 -0.94 -13.97
C HIS A 154 -6.20 0.50 -14.32
N PRO A 155 -5.23 0.67 -15.25
CA PRO A 155 -4.60 1.96 -15.51
C PRO A 155 -5.61 3.06 -15.86
N ASN A 156 -6.64 2.76 -16.66
CA ASN A 156 -7.67 3.73 -17.03
C ASN A 156 -8.38 4.38 -15.82
N VAL A 157 -8.60 3.63 -14.74
CA VAL A 157 -9.26 4.14 -13.53
C VAL A 157 -8.31 5.01 -12.71
N ALA A 158 -7.03 4.63 -12.63
CA ALA A 158 -5.99 5.42 -11.98
C ALA A 158 -5.68 6.71 -12.77
N ASP A 159 -5.60 6.63 -14.09
CA ASP A 159 -5.32 7.75 -15.00
C ASP A 159 -6.44 8.79 -14.99
N CYS A 160 -7.70 8.33 -14.95
CA CYS A 160 -8.85 9.21 -14.76
C CYS A 160 -8.77 10.02 -13.46
N TRP A 161 -8.04 9.54 -12.46
CA TRP A 161 -7.84 10.26 -11.20
C TRP A 161 -6.67 11.23 -11.24
N ILE A 162 -5.56 10.83 -11.85
CA ILE A 162 -4.39 11.69 -12.02
C ILE A 162 -4.72 12.92 -12.90
N GLY A 163 -5.65 12.78 -13.85
CA GLY A 163 -6.06 13.86 -14.77
C GLY A 163 -7.23 14.76 -14.32
N LYS A 164 -7.78 14.61 -13.10
CA LYS A 164 -8.98 15.37 -12.67
C LYS A 164 -8.66 16.85 -12.37
N PRO A 165 -9.53 17.80 -12.76
CA PRO A 165 -9.42 19.19 -12.31
C PRO A 165 -9.43 19.29 -10.79
N GLY A 166 -8.48 20.02 -10.20
CA GLY A 166 -8.27 20.08 -8.73
C GLY A 166 -7.22 19.08 -8.20
N VAL A 167 -6.75 18.16 -9.04
CA VAL A 167 -5.56 17.33 -8.83
C VAL A 167 -4.38 17.95 -9.57
N GLU A 168 -4.10 19.23 -9.35
CA GLU A 168 -2.90 19.85 -9.93
C GLU A 168 -1.65 19.38 -9.17
N VAL A 169 -0.88 18.50 -9.80
CA VAL A 169 0.46 18.09 -9.37
C VAL A 169 1.37 19.31 -9.24
#